data_AF-A0A7T8HFN2-F1
#
_entry.id   AF-A0A7T8HFN2-F1
#
_cell.length_a   1.000
_cell.length_b   1.000
_cell.length_c   1.000
_cell.angle_alpha   90.00
_cell.angle_beta   90.00
_cell.angle_gamma   90.00
#
_symmetry.space_group_name_H-M   'P 1'
#
loop_
_entity.id
_entity.type
_entity.pdbx_description
1 polymer ?
#
loop_
_entity_poly.entity_id
_entity_poly.type
_entity_poly.pdbx_seq_one_letter_code
_entity_poly.pdbx_strand_id
1 'polypeptide(L)'
;MEGMGPEHSSARPERFLQLCADDPEYFPPIEDEFAIKQLLHINMIVANCSTPANYFHILRRQIALPFRKPLIIMTPKSLLRHPECKSSFDEMTPGSEFQRMIIESGTASNSPHNVKKLIFCTGKVYYDLIKARRAA
;
A
#
# COMPACT_ATOMS: atom_id res chain seq x y z
N MET A 1 -10.43 -4.58 18.93
CA MET A 1 -9.57 -5.69 19.40
C MET A 1 -8.53 -5.97 18.32
N GLU A 2 -7.25 -5.66 18.55
CA GLU A 2 -6.12 -6.13 17.71
C GLU A 2 -4.83 -6.41 18.53
N GLY A 3 -4.98 -6.57 19.85
CA GLY A 3 -3.95 -7.09 20.74
C GLY A 3 -4.17 -8.59 20.98
N MET A 4 -4.14 -9.39 19.90
CA MET A 4 -4.46 -10.83 19.93
C MET A 4 -3.25 -11.72 20.27
N GLY A 5 -2.17 -11.12 20.77
CA GLY A 5 -0.94 -11.82 21.13
C GLY A 5 0.02 -12.04 19.94
N PRO A 6 1.20 -12.60 20.22
CA PRO A 6 2.33 -12.64 19.29
C PRO A 6 2.04 -13.38 17.97
N GLU A 7 1.27 -14.48 18.04
CA GLU A 7 0.98 -15.32 16.86
C GLU A 7 -0.24 -14.87 16.03
N HIS A 8 -0.87 -13.74 16.41
CA HIS A 8 -2.05 -13.22 15.71
C HIS A 8 -1.88 -11.79 15.22
N SER A 9 -0.69 -11.20 15.36
CA SER A 9 -0.48 -9.77 15.08
C SER A 9 0.41 -9.48 13.88
N SER A 10 1.41 -10.31 13.59
CA SER A 10 2.41 -10.01 12.55
C SER A 10 2.58 -11.15 11.57
N ALA A 11 2.50 -10.84 10.28
CA ALA A 11 2.94 -11.72 9.20
C ALA A 11 4.46 -11.60 8.93
N ARG A 12 5.19 -10.86 9.78
CA ARG A 12 6.63 -10.62 9.69
C ARG A 12 7.05 -9.98 8.36
N PRO A 13 6.45 -8.83 7.96
CA PRO A 13 6.77 -8.16 6.71
C PRO A 13 8.26 -7.84 6.56
N GLU A 14 8.95 -7.55 7.67
CA GLU A 14 10.39 -7.30 7.72
C GLU A 14 11.20 -8.45 7.11
N ARG A 15 10.77 -9.70 7.29
CA ARG A 15 11.46 -10.86 6.74
C ARG A 15 11.29 -10.95 5.23
N PHE A 16 10.09 -10.67 4.73
CA PHE A 16 9.86 -10.67 3.28
C PHE A 16 10.57 -9.51 2.60
N LEU A 17 10.61 -8.34 3.23
CA LEU A 17 11.37 -7.19 2.73
C LEU A 17 12.88 -7.47 2.72
N GLN A 18 13.43 -8.13 3.74
CA GLN A 18 14.84 -8.54 3.74
C GLN A 18 15.16 -9.56 2.64
N LEU A 19 14.19 -10.38 2.23
CA LEU A 19 14.35 -11.36 1.16
C LEU A 19 14.14 -10.77 -0.24
N CYS A 20 13.67 -9.53 -0.35
CA CYS A 20 13.55 -8.86 -1.62
C CYS A 20 14.93 -8.65 -2.24
N ALA A 21 15.05 -8.91 -3.54
CA ALA A 21 16.25 -8.61 -4.33
C ALA A 21 16.27 -7.10 -4.69
N ASP A 22 16.34 -6.27 -3.66
CA ASP A 22 16.40 -4.81 -3.74
C ASP A 22 17.61 -4.32 -2.94
N ASP A 23 18.26 -3.26 -3.42
CA ASP A 23 19.41 -2.65 -2.74
C ASP A 23 18.93 -1.43 -1.95
N PRO A 24 18.96 -1.46 -0.61
CA PRO A 24 18.47 -0.36 0.21
C PRO A 24 19.29 0.93 0.09
N GLU A 25 20.51 0.86 -0.44
CA GLU A 25 21.40 2.01 -0.62
C GLU A 25 21.36 2.58 -2.05
N TYR A 26 20.75 1.86 -2.99
CA TYR A 26 20.63 2.27 -4.37
C TYR A 26 19.23 2.81 -4.67
N PHE A 27 19.15 4.11 -4.97
CA PHE A 27 17.94 4.71 -5.52
C PHE A 27 18.03 4.70 -7.06
N PRO A 28 17.17 3.94 -7.77
CA PRO A 28 17.24 3.90 -9.23
C PRO A 28 16.87 5.26 -9.84
N PRO A 29 17.44 5.64 -10.99
CA PRO A 29 17.06 6.85 -11.69
C PRO A 29 15.57 6.81 -12.05
N ILE A 30 14.90 7.96 -11.87
CA ILE A 30 13.48 8.12 -12.20
C ILE A 30 13.37 8.29 -13.71
N GLU A 31 13.11 7.19 -14.40
CA GLU A 31 12.87 7.12 -15.85
C GLU A 31 11.41 6.74 -16.12
N ASP A 32 10.93 6.98 -17.35
CA ASP A 32 9.55 6.69 -17.76
C ASP A 32 9.15 5.22 -17.50
N GLU A 33 10.11 4.29 -17.61
CA GLU A 33 9.90 2.86 -17.42
C GLU A 33 10.28 2.35 -16.02
N PHE A 34 10.59 3.24 -15.07
CA PHE A 34 11.03 2.89 -13.71
C PHE A 34 10.14 1.81 -13.08
N ALA A 35 8.82 1.99 -13.20
CA ALA A 35 7.84 1.09 -12.62
C ALA A 35 7.92 -0.34 -13.18
N ILE A 36 8.13 -0.48 -14.48
CA ILE A 36 8.18 -1.78 -15.17
C ILE A 36 9.54 -2.44 -14.90
N LYS A 37 10.63 -1.69 -15.01
CA LYS A 37 12.00 -2.18 -14.72
C LYS A 37 12.10 -2.73 -13.30
N GLN A 38 11.56 -2.01 -12.31
CA GLN A 38 11.53 -2.48 -10.93
C GLN A 38 10.77 -3.82 -10.79
N LEU A 39 9.60 -3.96 -11.41
CA LEU A 39 8.81 -5.20 -11.33
C LEU A 39 9.47 -6.38 -12.05
N LEU A 40 10.24 -6.11 -13.12
CA LEU A 40 11.01 -7.13 -13.82
C LEU A 40 12.20 -7.63 -12.98
N HIS A 41 12.93 -6.70 -12.37
CA HIS A 41 14.16 -7.01 -11.63
C HIS A 41 13.91 -7.65 -10.26
N ILE A 42 12.87 -7.22 -9.54
CA ILE A 42 12.59 -7.74 -8.20
C ILE A 42 12.25 -9.22 -8.22
N ASN A 43 12.63 -9.97 -7.19
CA ASN A 43 12.30 -11.40 -7.07
C ASN A 43 10.86 -11.64 -6.56
N MET A 44 10.29 -10.73 -5.76
CA MET A 44 8.94 -10.82 -5.22
C MET A 44 8.31 -9.44 -5.02
N ILE A 45 6.97 -9.39 -5.01
CA ILE A 45 6.21 -8.17 -4.74
C ILE A 45 5.66 -8.27 -3.33
N VAL A 46 6.03 -7.34 -2.44
CA VAL A 46 5.47 -7.24 -1.08
C VAL A 46 4.49 -6.08 -1.02
N ALA A 47 3.27 -6.31 -0.55
CA ALA A 47 2.22 -5.30 -0.52
C ALA A 47 1.39 -5.35 0.77
N ASN A 48 0.90 -4.19 1.18
CA ASN A 48 0.04 -4.01 2.34
C ASN A 48 -1.05 -2.99 2.01
N CYS A 49 -2.11 -3.46 1.34
CA CYS A 49 -3.18 -2.63 0.81
C CYS A 49 -4.07 -2.09 1.95
N SER A 50 -4.41 -0.81 1.85
CA SER A 50 -5.31 -0.13 2.80
C SER A 50 -6.69 0.20 2.23
N THR A 51 -6.93 -0.02 0.93
CA THR A 51 -8.27 0.18 0.31
C THR A 51 -8.72 -1.06 -0.48
N PRO A 52 -10.04 -1.31 -0.58
CA PRO A 52 -10.56 -2.39 -1.41
C PRO A 52 -10.20 -2.25 -2.89
N ALA A 53 -10.20 -1.04 -3.46
CA ALA A 53 -9.79 -0.79 -4.86
C ALA A 53 -8.34 -1.21 -5.12
N ASN A 54 -7.40 -0.88 -4.23
CA ASN A 54 -6.01 -1.33 -4.39
C ASN A 54 -5.88 -2.85 -4.29
N TYR A 55 -6.66 -3.50 -3.41
CA TYR A 55 -6.68 -4.95 -3.31
C TYR A 55 -7.27 -5.62 -4.58
N PHE A 56 -8.33 -5.05 -5.16
CA PHE A 56 -8.86 -5.47 -6.45
C PHE A 56 -7.80 -5.37 -7.57
N HIS A 57 -7.13 -4.23 -7.67
CA HIS A 57 -6.15 -3.98 -8.73
C HIS A 57 -4.91 -4.84 -8.61
N ILE A 58 -4.39 -5.06 -7.40
CA ILE A 58 -3.17 -5.85 -7.23
C ILE A 58 -3.39 -7.32 -7.60
N LEU A 59 -4.58 -7.87 -7.32
CA LEU A 59 -4.95 -9.23 -7.71
C LEU A 59 -5.07 -9.36 -9.24
N ARG A 60 -5.73 -8.41 -9.90
CA ARG A 60 -5.81 -8.38 -11.37
C ARG A 60 -4.44 -8.23 -12.01
N ARG A 61 -3.58 -7.40 -11.43
CA ARG A 61 -2.21 -7.16 -11.91
C ARG A 61 -1.39 -8.44 -12.00
N GLN A 62 -1.56 -9.40 -11.08
CA GLN A 62 -0.85 -10.69 -11.14
C GLN A 62 -1.13 -11.47 -12.43
N ILE A 63 -2.33 -11.33 -13.00
CA ILE A 63 -2.72 -11.98 -14.25
C ILE A 63 -2.39 -11.11 -15.46
N ALA A 64 -2.61 -9.80 -15.34
CA ALA A 64 -2.43 -8.83 -16.43
C ALA A 64 -0.95 -8.56 -16.78
N LEU A 65 -0.01 -8.76 -15.85
CA LEU A 65 1.41 -8.61 -16.13
C LEU A 65 1.87 -9.64 -17.19
N PRO A 66 2.81 -9.28 -18.08
CA PRO A 66 3.36 -10.20 -19.09
C PRO A 66 4.33 -11.24 -18.51
N PHE A 67 4.55 -11.23 -17.20
CA PHE A 67 5.41 -12.16 -16.46
C PHE A 67 4.74 -12.55 -15.14
N ARG A 68 5.37 -13.47 -14.39
CA ARG A 68 4.88 -13.93 -13.09
C ARG A 68 5.95 -13.69 -12.03
N LYS A 69 5.55 -13.00 -10.95
CA LYS A 69 6.33 -12.84 -9.72
C LYS A 69 5.48 -13.26 -8.53
N PRO A 70 6.07 -13.86 -7.47
CA PRO A 70 5.37 -14.06 -6.21
C PRO A 70 4.81 -12.74 -5.67
N LEU A 71 3.59 -12.78 -5.15
CA LEU A 71 2.93 -11.65 -4.50
C LEU A 71 2.67 -12.00 -3.04
N ILE A 72 3.39 -11.34 -2.13
CA ILE A 72 3.24 -11.44 -0.69
C ILE A 72 2.34 -10.30 -0.21
N ILE A 73 1.11 -10.62 0.18
CA ILE A 73 0.16 -9.62 0.68
C ILE A 73 -0.04 -9.76 2.19
N MET A 74 0.15 -8.64 2.90
CA MET A 74 -0.27 -8.48 4.29
C MET A 74 -1.79 -8.31 4.30
N THR A 75 -2.53 -9.43 4.35
CA THR A 75 -3.98 -9.41 4.22
C THR A 75 -4.65 -8.73 5.42
N PRO A 76 -5.69 -7.92 5.19
CA PRO A 76 -6.36 -7.19 6.25
C PRO A 76 -7.11 -8.13 7.20
N LYS A 77 -7.21 -7.74 8.49
CA LYS A 77 -8.10 -8.37 9.48
C LYS A 77 -9.25 -7.43 9.86
N SER A 78 -8.96 -6.38 10.63
CA SER A 78 -9.97 -5.37 11.03
C SER A 78 -10.53 -4.58 9.85
N LEU A 79 -9.70 -4.28 8.84
CA LEU A 79 -10.14 -3.50 7.67
C LEU A 79 -11.25 -4.18 6.88
N LEU A 80 -11.42 -5.50 6.98
CA LEU A 80 -12.52 -6.24 6.33
C LEU A 80 -13.91 -5.73 6.72
N ARG A 81 -14.03 -5.06 7.87
CA ARG A 81 -15.29 -4.51 8.38
C ARG A 81 -15.17 -3.05 8.81
N HIS A 82 -14.06 -2.39 8.51
CA HIS A 82 -13.85 -1.02 8.95
C HIS A 82 -14.75 -0.06 8.16
N PRO A 83 -15.55 0.81 8.81
CA PRO A 83 -16.57 1.61 8.13
C PRO A 83 -16.00 2.61 7.11
N GLU A 84 -14.76 3.07 7.32
CA GLU A 84 -14.05 3.96 6.39
C GLU A 84 -13.19 3.20 5.36
N CYS A 85 -13.06 1.87 5.47
CA CYS A 85 -12.32 1.06 4.50
C CYS A 85 -13.24 0.58 3.37
N LYS A 86 -13.69 1.54 2.56
CA LYS A 86 -14.59 1.32 1.42
C LYS A 86 -14.00 1.98 0.18
N SER A 87 -14.36 1.45 -0.98
CA SER A 87 -14.02 2.02 -2.29
C SER A 87 -15.27 2.13 -3.14
N SER A 88 -15.33 3.16 -4.00
CA SER A 88 -16.36 3.24 -5.04
C SER A 88 -16.07 2.22 -6.14
N PHE A 89 -17.09 1.79 -6.86
CA PHE A 89 -16.89 1.00 -8.09
C PHE A 89 -16.17 1.79 -9.17
N ASP A 90 -16.29 3.12 -9.18
CA ASP A 90 -15.59 4.00 -10.12
C ASP A 90 -14.07 3.80 -10.07
N GLU A 91 -13.53 3.51 -8.88
CA GLU A 91 -12.12 3.20 -8.65
C GLU A 91 -11.68 1.83 -9.18
N MET A 92 -12.61 1.06 -9.78
CA MET A 92 -12.38 -0.27 -10.34
C MET A 92 -12.80 -0.37 -11.83
N THR A 93 -13.18 0.75 -12.44
CA THR A 93 -13.60 0.84 -13.86
C THR A 93 -12.40 0.89 -14.82
N PRO A 94 -12.59 0.71 -16.14
CA PRO A 94 -11.51 0.88 -17.12
C PRO A 94 -10.82 2.24 -16.99
N GLY A 95 -9.49 2.25 -17.00
CA GLY A 95 -8.67 3.44 -16.76
C GLY A 95 -8.23 3.61 -15.30
N SER A 96 -8.83 2.88 -14.35
CA SER A 96 -8.31 2.79 -12.98
C SER A 96 -7.16 1.78 -12.86
N GLU A 97 -6.28 1.99 -11.89
CA GLU A 97 -5.09 1.18 -11.69
C GLU A 97 -4.68 1.04 -10.22
N PHE A 98 -3.73 0.13 -9.96
CA PHE A 98 -3.13 -0.02 -8.66
C PHE A 98 -2.30 1.21 -8.27
N GLN A 99 -2.63 1.83 -7.14
CA GLN A 99 -1.92 2.97 -6.59
C GLN A 99 -0.75 2.51 -5.71
N ARG A 100 0.49 2.72 -6.15
CA ARG A 100 1.70 2.40 -5.36
C ARG A 100 1.80 3.25 -4.09
N MET A 101 1.36 4.50 -4.19
CA MET A 101 1.26 5.44 -3.08
C MET A 101 -0.12 6.09 -3.15
N ILE A 102 -0.82 6.13 -2.02
CA ILE A 102 -2.10 6.84 -1.91
C ILE A 102 -1.78 8.20 -1.29
N ILE A 103 -2.02 9.27 -2.06
CA ILE A 103 -1.74 10.64 -1.63
C ILE A 103 -2.90 11.13 -0.75
N GLU A 104 -2.58 11.94 0.26
CA GLU A 104 -3.58 12.62 1.09
C GLU A 104 -4.52 13.48 0.22
N SER A 105 -5.82 13.36 0.46
CA SER A 105 -6.87 14.09 -0.27
C SER A 105 -7.78 14.94 0.63
N GLY A 106 -7.46 15.05 1.92
CA GLY A 106 -8.23 15.81 2.91
C GLY A 106 -7.70 17.23 3.15
N THR A 107 -7.91 17.75 4.36
CA THR A 107 -7.61 19.16 4.68
C THR A 107 -6.16 19.57 4.44
N ALA A 108 -5.21 18.65 4.62
CA ALA A 108 -3.79 18.92 4.41
C ALA A 108 -3.44 19.12 2.92
N SER A 109 -4.18 18.51 1.98
CA SER A 109 -3.96 18.75 0.54
C SER A 109 -4.47 20.12 0.09
N ASN A 110 -5.42 20.71 0.82
CA ASN A 110 -5.95 22.05 0.51
C ASN A 110 -5.00 23.19 0.94
N SER A 111 -4.03 22.92 1.80
CA SER A 111 -3.04 23.92 2.22
C SER A 111 -1.65 23.30 2.41
N PRO A 112 -1.00 22.83 1.32
CA PRO A 112 0.28 22.12 1.41
C PRO A 112 1.37 22.94 2.10
N HIS A 113 1.39 24.26 1.91
CA HIS A 113 2.37 25.16 2.53
C HIS A 113 2.26 25.23 4.07
N ASN A 114 1.12 24.85 4.64
CA ASN A 114 0.92 24.83 6.09
C ASN A 114 1.29 23.49 6.73
N VAL A 115 1.63 22.47 5.92
CA VAL A 115 2.01 21.14 6.40
C VAL A 115 3.41 21.19 6.99
N LYS A 116 3.50 20.95 8.31
CA LYS A 116 4.79 20.94 9.05
C LYS A 116 5.41 19.55 9.20
N LYS A 117 4.63 18.49 8.99
CA LYS A 117 5.04 17.11 9.23
C LYS A 117 4.37 16.17 8.23
N LEU A 118 5.19 15.38 7.54
CA LEU A 118 4.73 14.28 6.69
C LEU A 118 4.87 12.96 7.46
N ILE A 119 3.80 12.17 7.48
CA ILE A 119 3.79 10.84 8.11
C ILE A 119 3.57 9.80 7.02
N PHE A 120 4.61 9.02 6.74
CA PHE A 120 4.51 7.86 5.87
C PHE A 120 3.99 6.67 6.68
N CYS A 121 3.08 5.91 6.10
CA CYS A 121 2.53 4.72 6.73
C CYS A 121 2.10 3.69 5.69
N THR A 122 1.84 2.46 6.12
CA THR A 122 1.37 1.39 5.25
C THR A 122 0.36 0.50 5.97
N GLY A 123 -0.68 0.08 5.25
CA GLY A 123 -1.77 -0.74 5.78
C GLY A 123 -2.68 -0.01 6.78
N LYS A 124 -3.24 -0.78 7.71
CA LYS A 124 -4.33 -0.36 8.59
C LYS A 124 -4.06 0.84 9.48
N VAL A 125 -2.80 1.08 9.87
CA VAL A 125 -2.43 2.17 10.79
C VAL A 125 -2.80 3.55 10.26
N TYR A 126 -2.95 3.68 8.93
CA TYR A 126 -3.50 4.87 8.29
C TYR A 126 -4.82 5.34 8.92
N TYR A 127 -5.74 4.42 9.22
CA TYR A 127 -7.04 4.76 9.80
C TYR A 127 -6.92 5.27 11.23
N ASP A 128 -5.98 4.73 12.01
CA ASP A 128 -5.69 5.23 13.36
C ASP A 128 -5.07 6.64 13.31
N LEU A 129 -4.17 6.89 12.35
CA LEU A 129 -3.55 8.20 12.13
C LEU A 129 -4.58 9.26 11.72
N ILE A 130 -5.50 8.92 10.82
CA ILE A 130 -6.60 9.82 10.44
C ILE A 130 -7.48 10.14 11.63
N LYS A 131 -7.86 9.12 12.41
CA LYS A 131 -8.69 9.32 13.60
C LYS A 131 -8.00 10.23 14.61
N ALA A 132 -6.71 10.00 14.88
CA ALA A 132 -5.93 10.84 15.79
C ALA A 132 -5.82 12.29 15.27
N ARG A 133 -5.60 12.47 13.96
CA ARG A 133 -5.54 13.81 13.35
C ARG A 133 -6.85 14.58 13.45
N ARG A 134 -8.00 13.93 13.30
CA ARG A 134 -9.32 14.57 13.41
C ARG A 134 -9.71 14.93 14.85
N ALA A 135 -9.09 14.28 15.83
CA ALA A 135 -9.33 14.53 17.25
C ALA A 135 -8.43 15.63 17.84
N ALA A 136 -7.37 16.02 17.11
CA ALA A 136 -6.48 17.12 17.45
C ALA A 136 -6.98 18.43 16.84
#